data_AF-A0A920VFC0-F1
#
_entry.id   AF-A0A920VFC0-F1
#
_cell.length_a   1.000
_cell.length_b   1.000
_cell.length_c   1.000
_cell.angle_alpha   90.00
_cell.angle_beta   90.00
_cell.angle_gamma   90.00
#
_symmetry.space_group_name_H-M   'P 1'
#
loop_
_entity.id
_entity.type
_entity.pdbx_description
1 polymer ?
#
loop_
_entity_poly.entity_id
_entity_poly.type
_entity_poly.pdbx_seq_one_letter_code
_entity_poly.pdbx_strand_id
1 'polypeptide(L)'
;MDIKGERNADHVETSPLLEGVISETSIWDCLNCGACMEECPVTVEHVPTIMDMRRYLILEESKAPETAMNALLSLEQRGHPWRGGSVFANRLGRGIECSHFG
;
A
#
# COMPACT_ATOMS: atom_id res chain seq x y z
N MET A 1 -24.77 -32.51 -13.89
CA MET A 1 -23.76 -32.37 -12.82
C MET A 1 -24.15 -31.17 -11.97
N ASP A 2 -25.03 -31.42 -11.00
CA ASP A 2 -25.62 -30.42 -10.14
C ASP A 2 -24.63 -30.00 -9.05
N ILE A 3 -24.14 -28.76 -9.10
CA ILE A 3 -23.48 -28.13 -7.94
C ILE A 3 -24.59 -27.67 -7.00
N LYS A 4 -25.17 -28.61 -6.24
CA LYS A 4 -25.91 -28.28 -5.03
C LYS A 4 -24.90 -28.20 -3.88
N GLY A 5 -24.36 -27.00 -3.69
CA GLY A 5 -23.62 -26.67 -2.47
C GLY A 5 -24.60 -26.09 -1.46
N GLU A 6 -25.02 -26.91 -0.49
CA GLU A 6 -25.73 -26.41 0.70
C GLU A 6 -24.78 -25.43 1.42
N ARG A 7 -25.05 -24.11 1.37
CA ARG A 7 -24.36 -23.17 2.25
C ARG A 7 -24.94 -23.35 3.65
N ASN A 8 -24.20 -24.07 4.50
CA ASN A 8 -24.53 -24.25 5.91
C ASN A 8 -24.66 -22.87 6.59
N ALA A 9 -25.87 -22.54 7.03
CA ALA A 9 -26.22 -21.24 7.61
C ALA A 9 -25.70 -21.05 9.05
N ASP A 10 -25.12 -22.09 9.66
CA ASP A 10 -24.77 -22.11 11.09
C ASP A 10 -23.28 -21.77 11.37
N HIS A 11 -22.51 -21.32 10.36
CA HIS A 11 -21.09 -20.94 10.51
C HIS A 11 -20.79 -19.49 10.10
N VAL A 12 -21.63 -18.53 10.49
CA VAL A 12 -21.26 -17.11 10.38
C VAL A 12 -20.50 -16.69 11.63
N GLU A 13 -19.21 -17.03 11.68
CA GLU A 13 -18.27 -16.40 12.61
C GLU A 13 -18.13 -14.92 12.22
N THR A 14 -18.79 -14.03 12.96
CA THR A 14 -18.68 -12.57 12.78
C THR A 14 -17.38 -12.07 13.40
N SER A 15 -16.25 -12.57 12.92
CA SER A 15 -14.95 -11.99 13.24
C SER A 15 -14.72 -10.78 12.32
N PRO A 16 -14.23 -9.63 12.85
CA PRO A 16 -13.84 -8.51 12.01
C PRO A 16 -12.79 -8.96 10.99
N LEU A 17 -12.91 -8.50 9.74
CA LEU A 17 -12.03 -8.93 8.64
C LEU A 17 -10.56 -8.57 8.92
N LEU A 18 -10.35 -7.38 9.48
CA LEU A 18 -9.07 -6.91 10.02
C LEU A 18 -8.90 -7.45 11.45
N GLU A 19 -7.69 -7.91 11.77
CA GLU A 19 -7.32 -8.54 13.05
C GLU A 19 -7.94 -9.93 13.32
N GLY A 20 -9.09 -10.27 12.73
CA GLY A 20 -9.71 -11.60 12.83
C GLY A 20 -9.24 -12.60 11.77
N VAL A 21 -9.32 -12.22 10.48
CA VAL A 21 -8.97 -13.12 9.34
C VAL A 21 -7.66 -12.71 8.68
N ILE A 22 -7.40 -11.41 8.58
CA ILE A 22 -6.21 -10.84 7.96
C ILE A 22 -5.43 -10.06 9.02
N SER A 23 -4.16 -10.40 9.22
CA SER A 23 -3.28 -9.64 10.12
C SER A 23 -2.85 -8.32 9.46
N GLU A 24 -2.67 -7.29 10.28
CA GLU A 24 -2.23 -5.97 9.80
C GLU A 24 -0.85 -6.05 9.12
N THR A 25 0.05 -6.88 9.65
CA THR A 25 1.40 -7.05 9.09
C THR A 25 1.35 -7.57 7.65
N SER A 26 0.48 -8.55 7.37
CA SER A 26 0.33 -9.12 6.04
C SER A 26 -0.17 -8.10 5.00
N ILE A 27 -0.94 -7.10 5.44
CA ILE A 27 -1.37 -6.00 4.57
C ILE A 27 -0.16 -5.15 4.18
N TRP A 28 0.75 -4.85 5.11
CA TRP A 28 1.96 -4.03 4.86
C TRP A 28 3.09 -4.78 4.15
N ASP A 29 3.12 -6.11 4.25
CA ASP A 29 4.08 -6.96 3.55
C ASP A 29 3.84 -7.02 2.03
N CYS A 30 2.64 -6.68 1.56
CA CYS A 30 2.34 -6.62 0.13
C CYS A 30 3.19 -5.55 -0.57
N LEU A 31 4.10 -5.97 -1.45
CA LEU A 31 4.96 -5.04 -2.22
C LEU A 31 4.29 -4.46 -3.47
N ASN A 32 3.01 -4.76 -3.71
CA ASN A 32 2.28 -4.37 -4.92
C ASN A 32 2.96 -4.87 -6.22
N CYS A 33 3.55 -6.07 -6.19
CA CYS A 33 4.30 -6.62 -7.33
C CYS A 33 3.44 -7.26 -8.43
N GLY A 34 2.16 -7.56 -8.15
CA GLY A 34 1.25 -8.16 -9.13
C GLY A 34 1.40 -9.66 -9.38
N ALA A 35 2.43 -10.31 -8.83
CA ALA A 35 2.68 -11.75 -9.06
C ALA A 35 1.49 -12.65 -8.69
N CYS A 36 0.73 -12.30 -7.64
CA CYS A 36 -0.46 -13.06 -7.26
C CYS A 36 -1.61 -12.98 -8.29
N MET A 37 -1.68 -11.90 -9.08
CA MET A 37 -2.69 -11.75 -10.13
C MET A 37 -2.29 -12.50 -11.40
N GLU A 38 -0.98 -12.54 -11.71
CA GLU A 38 -0.45 -13.27 -12.86
C GLU A 38 -0.60 -14.79 -12.72
N GLU A 39 -0.40 -15.33 -11.51
CA GLU A 39 -0.57 -16.76 -11.23
C GLU A 39 -2.05 -17.16 -11.11
N CYS A 40 -2.99 -16.22 -11.00
CA CYS A 40 -4.37 -16.53 -10.68
C CYS A 40 -5.12 -17.16 -11.86
N PRO A 41 -5.57 -18.43 -11.76
CA PRO A 41 -6.23 -19.13 -12.88
C PRO A 41 -7.65 -18.64 -13.18
N VAL A 42 -8.24 -17.88 -12.26
CA VAL A 42 -9.62 -17.36 -12.33
C VAL A 42 -9.68 -15.84 -12.41
N THR A 43 -8.52 -15.19 -12.55
CA THR A 43 -8.41 -13.74 -12.79
C THR A 43 -9.08 -12.90 -11.70
N VAL A 44 -8.76 -13.19 -10.44
CA VAL A 44 -9.23 -12.40 -9.30
C VAL A 44 -8.26 -11.25 -9.01
N GLU A 45 -8.84 -10.06 -8.82
CA GLU A 45 -8.13 -8.81 -8.55
C GLU A 45 -7.87 -8.62 -7.04
N HIS A 46 -6.78 -9.20 -6.55
CA HIS A 46 -6.41 -9.16 -5.12
C HIS A 46 -5.76 -7.83 -4.73
N VAL A 47 -4.91 -7.28 -5.59
CA VAL A 47 -4.10 -6.09 -5.31
C VAL A 47 -4.94 -4.85 -5.01
N PRO A 48 -5.97 -4.50 -5.81
CA PRO A 48 -6.80 -3.33 -5.52
C PRO A 48 -7.49 -3.44 -4.16
N THR A 49 -8.00 -4.63 -3.83
CA THR A 49 -8.66 -4.92 -2.56
C THR A 49 -7.71 -4.72 -1.36
N ILE A 50 -6.46 -5.17 -1.46
CA ILE A 50 -5.43 -4.94 -0.43
C ILE A 50 -5.12 -3.45 -0.28
N MET A 51 -5.06 -2.72 -1.40
CA MET A 51 -4.82 -1.27 -1.37
C MET A 51 -5.97 -0.52 -0.69
N ASP A 52 -7.21 -0.96 -0.85
CA ASP A 52 -8.37 -0.37 -0.16
C ASP A 52 -8.33 -0.62 1.35
N MET A 53 -7.90 -1.82 1.78
CA MET A 53 -7.66 -2.09 3.20
C MET A 53 -6.57 -1.17 3.78
N ARG A 54 -5.47 -0.93 3.05
CA ARG A 54 -4.44 0.03 3.46
C ARG A 54 -4.98 1.44 3.61
N ARG A 55 -5.84 1.89 2.70
CA ARG A 55 -6.48 3.20 2.77
C ARG A 55 -7.36 3.32 4.00
N TYR A 56 -8.16 2.29 4.29
CA TYR A 56 -8.98 2.23 5.49
C TYR A 56 -8.13 2.33 6.76
N LEU A 57 -7.03 1.57 6.87
CA LEU A 57 -6.14 1.62 8.04
C LEU A 57 -5.54 3.01 8.27
N ILE A 58 -5.15 3.72 7.21
CA ILE A 58 -4.59 5.08 7.32
C ILE A 58 -5.67 6.10 7.66
N LEU A 59 -6.80 6.09 6.95
CA LEU A 59 -7.79 7.16 7.02
C LEU A 59 -8.72 7.03 8.23
N GLU A 60 -9.08 5.81 8.62
CA GLU A 60 -10.03 5.56 9.72
C GLU A 60 -9.30 5.21 11.02
N GLU A 61 -8.38 4.26 10.97
CA GLU A 61 -7.71 3.76 12.18
C GLU A 61 -6.42 4.53 12.52
N SER A 62 -5.93 5.38 11.62
CA SER A 62 -4.63 6.06 11.74
C SER A 62 -3.47 5.10 12.05
N LYS A 63 -3.55 3.87 11.53
CA LYS A 63 -2.53 2.82 11.68
C LYS A 63 -1.70 2.71 10.41
N ALA A 64 -0.40 2.98 10.52
CA ALA A 64 0.57 2.83 9.45
C ALA A 64 1.98 2.67 10.03
N PRO A 65 2.91 2.05 9.27
CA PRO A 65 4.31 1.97 9.69
C PRO A 65 4.90 3.38 9.87
N GLU A 66 5.72 3.54 10.90
CA GLU A 66 6.28 4.84 11.31
C GLU A 66 7.00 5.56 10.16
N THR A 67 7.70 4.81 9.32
CA THR A 67 8.40 5.34 8.13
C THR A 67 7.43 5.94 7.11
N ALA A 68 6.27 5.31 6.89
CA ALA A 68 5.24 5.80 5.98
C ALA A 68 4.54 7.05 6.55
N MET A 69 4.21 7.06 7.84
CA MET A 69 3.69 8.27 8.50
C MET A 69 4.66 9.45 8.41
N ASN A 70 5.94 9.19 8.67
CA ASN A 70 6.98 10.21 8.55
C ASN A 70 7.11 10.77 7.12
N ALA A 71 6.90 9.92 6.10
CA ALA A 71 6.88 10.34 4.71
C ALA A 71 5.65 11.20 4.39
N LEU A 72 4.47 10.84 4.91
CA LEU A 72 3.23 11.63 4.75
C LEU A 72 3.34 13.02 5.39
N LEU A 73 3.86 13.11 6.62
CA LEU A 73 4.13 14.39 7.28
C LEU A 73 5.15 15.23 6.51
N SER A 74 6.15 14.58 5.91
CA SER A 74 7.15 15.26 5.09
C SER A 74 6.55 15.81 3.79
N LEU A 75 5.62 15.07 3.18
CA LEU A 75 4.86 15.52 2.02
C LEU A 75 3.99 16.74 2.38
N GLU A 76 3.29 16.72 3.52
CA GLU A 76 2.47 17.85 3.97
C GLU A 76 3.32 19.10 4.25
N GLN A 77 4.42 18.95 4.98
CA GLN A 77 5.23 20.10 5.43
C GLN A 77 6.14 20.66 4.32
N ARG A 78 6.62 19.81 3.41
CA ARG A 78 7.73 20.16 2.50
C ARG A 78 7.46 19.81 1.03
N GLY A 79 6.35 19.15 0.72
CA GLY A 79 6.01 18.74 -0.65
C GLY A 79 6.85 17.57 -1.17
N HIS A 80 7.70 16.94 -0.35
CA HIS A 80 8.48 15.76 -0.73
C HIS A 80 8.67 14.79 0.46
N PRO A 81 8.79 13.47 0.23
CA PRO A 81 8.69 12.46 1.29
C PRO A 81 9.94 12.27 2.15
N TRP A 82 11.12 12.70 1.69
CA TRP A 82 12.40 12.45 2.37
C TRP A 82 12.69 13.41 3.52
N ARG A 83 13.14 12.94 4.69
CA ARG A 83 13.69 13.80 5.77
C ARG A 83 15.15 14.20 5.49
N GLY A 84 15.52 15.46 5.77
CA GLY A 84 16.92 15.92 5.69
C GLY A 84 17.35 16.66 4.41
N GLY A 85 16.43 17.31 3.70
CA GLY A 85 16.78 18.11 2.54
C GLY A 85 15.81 19.25 2.31
N SER A 86 15.83 20.26 3.17
CA SER A 86 15.39 21.59 2.74
C SER A 86 16.39 22.06 1.68
N VAL A 87 16.17 21.71 0.42
CA VAL A 87 16.99 22.21 -0.69
C VAL A 87 18.48 21.81 -0.59
N PHE A 88 18.80 20.51 -0.73
CA PHE A 88 20.07 20.16 -1.40
C PHE A 88 19.91 20.21 -2.93
N ALA A 89 19.07 21.12 -3.43
CA ALA A 89 19.13 21.61 -4.80
C ALA A 89 20.04 22.85 -4.92
N ASN A 90 20.90 23.13 -3.94
CA ASN A 90 21.84 24.27 -4.01
C ASN A 90 23.33 23.89 -4.07
N ARG A 91 23.66 22.59 -4.21
CA ARG A 91 25.04 22.16 -4.57
C ARG A 91 25.14 21.33 -5.85
N LEU A 92 24.06 20.70 -6.30
CA LEU A 92 23.98 20.05 -7.61
C LEU A 92 23.40 20.95 -8.73
N GLY A 93 22.94 22.16 -8.38
CA GLY A 93 22.40 23.15 -9.33
C GLY A 93 23.39 24.25 -9.77
N ARG A 94 24.65 24.21 -9.30
CA ARG A 94 25.76 25.03 -9.82
C ARG A 94 26.93 24.10 -10.12
N GLY A 95 26.97 23.52 -11.30
CA GLY A 95 28.12 22.71 -11.72
C GLY A 95 27.88 21.63 -12.77
N ILE A 96 26.64 21.40 -13.21
CA ILE A 96 26.38 20.62 -14.42
C ILE A 96 25.69 21.55 -15.40
N GLU A 97 26.50 22.36 -16.06
CA GLU A 97 26.07 23.09 -17.24
C GLU A 97 25.66 22.05 -18.29
N CYS A 98 24.37 22.03 -18.62
CA CYS A 98 23.88 21.34 -19.80
C CYS A 98 24.32 22.17 -21.02
N SER A 99 25.55 21.95 -21.50
CA SER A 99 26.10 22.64 -22.67
C SER A 99 26.85 21.71 -23.64
N HIS A 100 26.56 20.41 -23.61
CA HIS A 100 27.22 19.44 -24.51
C HIS A 100 26.30 18.37 -25.13
N PHE A 101 25.03 18.68 -25.36
CA PHE A 101 24.18 17.91 -26.26
C PHE A 101 23.56 18.84 -27.29
N GLY A 102 24.23 18.94 -28.45
CA GLY A 102 23.74 19.58 -29.69
C GLY A 102 24.19 21.02 -29.87
#